data_AF-A0A7S0FSG4-F1
#
_entry.id   AF-A0A7S0FSG4-F1
#
_cell.length_a   1.000
_cell.length_b   1.000
_cell.length_c   1.000
_cell.angle_alpha   90.00
_cell.angle_beta   90.00
_cell.angle_gamma   90.00
#
_symmetry.space_group_name_H-M   'P 1'
#
loop_
_entity.id
_entity.type
_entity.pdbx_description
1 polymer ?
#
loop_
_entity_poly.entity_id
_entity_poly.type
_entity_poly.pdbx_seq_one_letter_code
_entity_poly.pdbx_strand_id
1 'polypeptide(L)'
;ITTTASESSSKAVHVVYSSDDESLAGVEASIKSVLDHASGPVAFHYLGNTPLPPIPGADVHFKDLSRVARKYHLEDYMNPTFERGHGMAGLNTNPANFVRFAIHDFLPSQSKAVWIDA
;
A
#
# COMPACT_ATOMS: atom_id res chain seq x y z
N ILE A 1 31.98 -28.05 -20.88
CA ILE A 1 30.82 -27.15 -21.00
C ILE A 1 30.42 -26.80 -19.57
N THR A 2 30.81 -25.62 -19.10
CA THR A 2 30.51 -25.16 -17.73
C THR A 2 29.24 -24.34 -17.81
N THR A 3 28.15 -24.90 -17.29
CA THR A 3 26.83 -24.27 -17.26
C THR A 3 26.86 -23.14 -16.24
N THR A 4 27.00 -21.89 -16.68
CA THR A 4 26.72 -20.72 -15.84
C THR A 4 25.22 -20.64 -15.65
N ALA A 5 24.75 -21.09 -14.48
CA ALA A 5 23.41 -20.77 -14.02
C ALA A 5 23.30 -19.24 -13.93
N SER A 6 22.50 -18.66 -14.81
CA SER A 6 22.04 -17.30 -14.66
C SER A 6 21.21 -17.26 -13.39
N GLU A 7 21.79 -16.78 -12.29
CA GLU A 7 21.01 -16.27 -11.17
C GLU A 7 20.17 -15.11 -11.72
N SER A 8 18.94 -15.41 -12.13
CA SER A 8 17.95 -14.35 -12.27
C SER A 8 17.77 -13.79 -10.86
N SER A 9 18.42 -12.67 -10.54
CA SER A 9 18.14 -11.93 -9.32
C SER A 9 16.64 -11.65 -9.34
N SER A 10 15.86 -12.43 -8.58
CA SER A 10 14.41 -12.31 -8.61
C SER A 10 14.07 -10.90 -8.14
N LYS A 11 13.52 -10.09 -9.04
CA LYS A 11 13.11 -8.72 -8.69
C LYS A 11 12.03 -8.84 -7.62
N ALA A 12 12.13 -8.01 -6.59
CA ALA A 12 11.15 -8.02 -5.51
C ALA A 12 9.73 -7.81 -6.04
N VAL A 13 8.77 -8.52 -5.48
CA VAL A 13 7.35 -8.25 -5.69
C VAL A 13 6.97 -7.07 -4.80
N HIS A 14 6.35 -6.05 -5.38
CA HIS A 14 5.93 -4.86 -4.65
C HIS A 14 4.47 -5.00 -4.25
N VAL A 15 4.22 -5.06 -2.95
CA VAL A 15 2.88 -5.15 -2.36
C VAL A 15 2.51 -3.82 -1.72
N VAL A 16 1.35 -3.29 -2.07
CA VAL A 16 0.83 -2.02 -1.57
C VAL A 16 -0.36 -2.29 -0.67
N TYR A 17 -0.36 -1.68 0.51
CA TYR A 17 -1.47 -1.65 1.45
C TYR A 17 -1.91 -0.21 1.67
N SER A 18 -3.20 -0.01 1.95
CA SER A 18 -3.69 1.25 2.48
C SER A 18 -4.82 1.01 3.44
N SER A 19 -4.75 1.65 4.60
CA SER A 19 -5.75 1.48 5.65
C SER A 19 -5.89 2.71 6.51
N ASP A 20 -6.99 2.78 7.24
CA ASP A 20 -7.15 3.70 8.37
C ASP A 20 -6.54 3.08 9.64
N ASP A 21 -6.61 3.82 10.75
CA ASP A 21 -6.05 3.37 12.03
C ASP A 21 -6.84 2.18 12.62
N GLU A 22 -8.10 1.98 12.22
CA GLU A 22 -8.95 0.87 12.71
C GLU A 22 -8.53 -0.48 12.11
N SER A 23 -7.99 -0.47 10.88
CA SER A 23 -7.67 -1.69 10.12
C SER A 23 -6.18 -2.08 10.17
N LEU A 24 -5.37 -1.39 10.99
CA LEU A 24 -3.91 -1.65 11.12
C LEU A 24 -3.58 -3.11 11.43
N ALA A 25 -4.35 -3.73 12.34
CA ALA A 25 -4.13 -5.13 12.73
C ALA A 25 -4.33 -6.09 11.55
N GLY A 26 -5.26 -5.78 10.64
CA GLY A 26 -5.49 -6.55 9.42
C GLY A 26 -4.31 -6.45 8.47
N VAL A 27 -3.75 -5.24 8.28
CA VAL A 27 -2.55 -5.02 7.48
C VAL A 27 -1.35 -5.81 8.03
N GLU A 28 -1.13 -5.76 9.35
CA GLU A 28 -0.04 -6.53 9.98
C GLU A 28 -0.19 -8.04 9.76
N ALA A 29 -1.39 -8.57 9.95
CA ALA A 29 -1.67 -9.99 9.76
C ALA A 29 -1.45 -10.40 8.29
N SER A 30 -1.86 -9.54 7.35
CA SER A 30 -1.66 -9.76 5.92
C SER A 30 -0.19 -9.76 5.54
N ILE A 31 0.61 -8.81 6.04
CA ILE A 31 2.07 -8.77 5.83
C ILE A 31 2.74 -10.05 6.34
N LYS A 32 2.41 -10.49 7.55
CA LYS A 32 2.94 -11.74 8.12
C LYS A 32 2.57 -12.94 7.24
N SER A 33 1.31 -13.02 6.82
CA SER A 33 0.84 -14.08 5.92
C SER A 33 1.59 -14.08 4.58
N VAL A 34 1.82 -12.92 3.97
CA VAL A 34 2.60 -12.82 2.72
C VAL A 34 4.04 -13.28 2.94
N LEU A 35 4.69 -12.84 4.03
CA LEU A 35 6.06 -13.26 4.36
C LEU A 35 6.19 -14.77 4.52
N ASP A 36 5.21 -15.42 5.15
CA ASP A 36 5.22 -16.87 5.39
C ASP A 36 5.07 -17.69 4.09
N HIS A 37 4.47 -17.11 3.05
CA HIS A 37 4.10 -17.84 1.83
C HIS A 37 4.85 -17.35 0.57
N ALA A 38 5.54 -16.23 0.62
CA ALA A 38 6.27 -15.69 -0.52
C ALA A 38 7.47 -16.58 -0.88
N SER A 39 7.52 -17.02 -2.14
CA SER A 39 8.65 -17.82 -2.66
C SER A 39 9.86 -16.97 -3.07
N GLY A 40 9.85 -15.67 -2.80
CA GLY A 40 10.87 -14.73 -3.24
C GLY A 40 10.78 -13.39 -2.49
N PRO A 41 11.67 -12.43 -2.80
CA PRO A 41 11.72 -11.16 -2.10
C PRO A 41 10.44 -10.35 -2.31
N VAL A 42 9.94 -9.75 -1.23
CA VAL A 42 8.76 -8.87 -1.22
C VAL A 42 9.13 -7.54 -0.59
N ALA A 43 8.73 -6.44 -1.21
CA ALA A 43 8.84 -5.09 -0.67
C ALA A 43 7.43 -4.57 -0.38
N PHE A 44 7.19 -4.15 0.86
CA PHE A 44 5.89 -3.67 1.31
C PHE A 44 5.82 -2.15 1.30
N HIS A 45 4.73 -1.60 0.77
CA HIS A 45 4.47 -0.17 0.72
C HIS A 45 3.15 0.08 1.45
N TYR A 46 3.19 0.84 2.52
CA TYR A 46 2.02 1.07 3.35
C TYR A 46 1.61 2.56 3.36
N LEU A 47 0.34 2.81 3.05
CA LEU A 47 -0.29 4.12 3.08
C LEU A 47 -1.27 4.21 4.24
N GLY A 48 -0.97 5.07 5.20
CA GLY A 48 -1.87 5.31 6.33
C GLY A 48 -1.60 6.65 6.97
N ASN A 49 -2.33 6.96 8.03
CA ASN A 49 -2.11 8.17 8.82
C ASN A 49 -0.90 8.04 9.75
N THR A 50 -0.63 6.82 10.20
CA THR A 50 0.46 6.49 11.12
C THR A 50 1.29 5.32 10.58
N PRO A 51 2.61 5.25 10.85
CA PRO A 51 3.42 4.11 10.44
C PRO A 51 3.01 2.84 11.20
N LEU A 52 3.14 1.68 10.55
CA LEU A 52 2.95 0.39 11.22
C LEU A 52 4.04 0.18 12.28
N PRO A 53 3.73 -0.53 13.38
CA PRO A 53 4.75 -1.09 14.25
C PRO A 53 5.77 -1.93 13.46
N PRO A 54 7.04 -2.00 13.88
CA PRO A 54 8.03 -2.84 13.21
C PRO A 54 7.59 -4.30 13.15
N ILE A 55 7.52 -4.86 11.95
CA ILE A 55 7.19 -6.28 11.70
C ILE A 55 8.50 -7.03 11.41
N PRO A 56 8.89 -8.03 12.22
CA PRO A 56 10.12 -8.78 11.99
C PRO A 56 10.18 -9.39 10.59
N GLY A 57 11.29 -9.16 9.89
CA GLY A 57 11.50 -9.68 8.54
C GLY A 57 10.77 -8.93 7.41
N ALA A 58 9.97 -7.91 7.73
CA ALA A 58 9.32 -7.06 6.74
C ALA A 58 10.13 -5.78 6.47
N ASP A 59 10.41 -5.49 5.21
CA ASP A 59 10.84 -4.16 4.78
C ASP A 59 9.60 -3.35 4.35
N VAL A 60 9.11 -2.50 5.26
CA VAL A 60 7.87 -1.72 5.09
C VAL A 60 8.19 -0.24 4.86
N HIS A 61 7.83 0.23 3.69
CA HIS A 61 7.98 1.62 3.24
C HIS A 61 6.68 2.38 3.56
N PHE A 62 6.69 3.16 4.63
CA PHE A 62 5.53 3.97 5.02
C PHE A 62 5.45 5.27 4.21
N LYS A 63 4.24 5.66 3.82
CA LYS A 63 3.93 7.07 3.53
C LYS A 63 2.64 7.52 4.18
N ASP A 64 2.71 8.76 4.64
CA ASP A 64 1.59 9.52 5.18
C ASP A 64 0.52 9.79 4.11
N LEU A 65 -0.68 9.27 4.36
CA LEU A 65 -1.87 9.45 3.53
C LEU A 65 -2.24 10.93 3.40
N SER A 66 -2.10 11.73 4.46
CA SER A 66 -2.40 13.17 4.45
C SER A 66 -1.50 13.92 3.47
N ARG A 67 -0.24 13.49 3.33
CA ARG A 67 0.70 14.08 2.38
C ARG A 67 0.32 13.75 0.93
N VAL A 68 -0.16 12.52 0.68
CA VAL A 68 -0.68 12.10 -0.62
C VAL A 68 -1.93 12.91 -0.97
N ALA A 69 -2.88 13.01 -0.05
CA ALA A 69 -4.11 13.77 -0.23
C ALA A 69 -3.84 15.21 -0.66
N ARG A 70 -3.00 15.93 0.10
CA ARG A 70 -2.62 17.31 -0.24
C ARG A 70 -1.89 17.45 -1.58
N LYS A 71 -1.02 16.50 -1.93
CA LYS A 71 -0.23 16.60 -3.18
C LYS A 71 -1.11 16.51 -4.42
N TYR A 72 -2.14 15.68 -4.36
CA TYR A 72 -3.01 15.42 -5.50
C TYR A 72 -4.35 16.17 -5.42
N HIS A 73 -4.50 17.06 -4.43
CA HIS A 73 -5.73 17.80 -4.17
C HIS A 73 -6.93 16.84 -4.12
N LEU A 74 -6.80 15.76 -3.35
CA LEU A 74 -7.84 14.71 -3.33
C LEU A 74 -9.15 15.20 -2.71
N GLU A 75 -9.07 16.27 -1.91
CA GLU A 75 -10.22 17.05 -1.45
C GLU A 75 -11.09 17.59 -2.61
N ASP A 76 -10.51 17.91 -3.77
CA ASP A 76 -11.26 18.44 -4.92
C ASP A 76 -12.10 17.37 -5.62
N TYR A 77 -11.76 16.10 -5.41
CA TYR A 77 -12.52 14.96 -5.92
C TYR A 77 -13.57 14.47 -4.93
N MET A 78 -13.67 15.10 -3.75
CA MET A 78 -14.71 14.79 -2.77
C MET A 78 -16.05 15.23 -3.33
N ASN A 79 -17.04 14.33 -3.28
CA ASN A 79 -18.39 14.68 -3.69
C ASN A 79 -19.10 15.45 -2.54
N PRO A 80 -19.36 16.76 -2.68
CA PRO A 80 -19.92 17.59 -1.60
C PRO A 80 -21.39 17.28 -1.31
N THR A 81 -22.07 16.56 -2.21
CA THR A 81 -23.45 16.10 -2.01
C THR A 81 -23.56 14.86 -1.11
N PHE A 82 -22.45 14.14 -0.87
CA PHE A 82 -22.42 12.95 0.00
C PHE A 82 -22.27 13.27 1.49
N GLU A 83 -21.82 14.47 1.87
CA GLU A 83 -21.72 14.88 3.28
C GLU A 83 -23.10 15.12 3.95
N ARG A 84 -24.15 15.38 3.17
CA ARG A 84 -25.48 15.73 3.70
C ARG A 84 -26.36 14.52 4.03
N GLY A 85 -25.94 13.31 3.66
CA GLY A 85 -26.69 12.07 3.90
C GLY A 85 -25.94 11.19 4.90
N HIS A 86 -26.56 10.92 6.04
CA HIS A 86 -26.07 10.00 7.05
C HIS A 86 -25.41 8.73 6.46
N GLY A 87 -24.12 8.51 6.76
CA GLY A 87 -23.55 7.16 6.89
C GLY A 87 -22.44 6.72 5.94
N MET A 88 -22.03 7.50 4.93
CA MET A 88 -20.99 7.04 3.97
C MET A 88 -19.82 8.02 3.79
N ALA A 89 -19.32 8.60 4.89
CA ALA A 89 -18.03 9.31 4.91
C ALA A 89 -16.88 8.46 4.34
N GLY A 90 -17.00 7.13 4.44
CA GLY A 90 -16.02 6.16 3.97
C GLY A 90 -15.69 6.25 2.48
N LEU A 91 -16.59 6.64 1.57
CA LEU A 91 -16.22 6.67 0.14
C LEU A 91 -15.17 7.75 -0.18
N ASN A 92 -15.18 8.85 0.56
CA ASN A 92 -14.25 9.97 0.38
C ASN A 92 -13.03 9.88 1.31
N THR A 93 -13.07 9.06 2.35
CA THR A 93 -11.96 8.87 3.31
C THR A 93 -11.33 7.48 3.24
N ASN A 94 -11.88 6.53 2.47
CA ASN A 94 -11.37 5.16 2.40
C ASN A 94 -9.98 5.17 1.75
N PRO A 95 -8.93 4.81 2.50
CA PRO A 95 -7.54 4.84 2.04
C PRO A 95 -7.31 4.02 0.75
N ALA A 96 -8.12 2.99 0.49
CA ALA A 96 -8.12 2.23 -0.77
C ALA A 96 -8.30 3.11 -2.03
N ASN A 97 -9.07 4.20 -1.95
CA ASN A 97 -9.27 5.12 -3.08
C ASN A 97 -8.03 5.96 -3.40
N PHE A 98 -7.16 6.16 -2.41
CA PHE A 98 -5.95 6.97 -2.51
C PHE A 98 -4.79 6.20 -3.14
N VAL A 99 -4.82 4.87 -3.07
CA VAL A 99 -3.80 3.98 -3.63
C VAL A 99 -3.54 4.26 -5.11
N ARG A 100 -4.59 4.52 -5.91
CA ARG A 100 -4.44 4.77 -7.35
C ARG A 100 -3.61 6.01 -7.67
N PHE A 101 -3.82 7.09 -6.92
CA PHE A 101 -3.06 8.34 -7.09
C PHE A 101 -1.61 8.17 -6.66
N ALA A 102 -1.41 7.30 -5.69
CA ALA A 102 -0.19 7.26 -4.95
C ALA A 102 0.76 6.18 -5.50
N ILE A 103 0.28 5.09 -6.13
CA ILE A 103 1.10 4.05 -6.82
C ILE A 103 2.16 4.66 -7.73
N HIS A 104 1.79 5.66 -8.54
CA HIS A 104 2.72 6.34 -9.44
C HIS A 104 3.89 7.02 -8.68
N ASP A 105 3.63 7.50 -7.47
CA ASP A 105 4.61 8.14 -6.59
C ASP A 105 5.45 7.15 -5.77
N PHE A 106 4.92 5.98 -5.42
CA PHE A 106 5.67 4.97 -4.65
C PHE A 106 6.63 4.20 -5.53
N LEU A 107 6.19 3.90 -6.75
CA LEU A 107 6.83 2.92 -7.58
C LEU A 107 7.10 3.49 -8.98
N PRO A 108 7.76 4.68 -9.09
CA PRO A 108 7.92 5.36 -10.38
C PRO A 108 8.77 4.56 -11.37
N SER A 109 9.61 3.66 -10.87
CA SER A 109 10.48 2.79 -11.66
C SER A 109 9.96 1.36 -11.79
N GLN A 110 8.83 1.01 -11.15
CA GLN A 110 8.30 -0.35 -11.23
C GLN A 110 7.30 -0.50 -12.35
N SER A 111 7.44 -1.61 -13.08
CA SER A 111 6.49 -1.97 -14.13
C SER A 111 5.16 -2.50 -13.58
N LYS A 112 5.15 -3.06 -12.36
CA LYS A 112 3.99 -3.73 -11.75
C LYS A 112 4.03 -3.62 -10.23
N ALA A 113 2.84 -3.58 -9.63
CA ALA A 113 2.60 -3.65 -8.20
C ALA A 113 1.31 -4.44 -7.93
N VAL A 114 1.22 -5.07 -6.77
CA VAL A 114 0.00 -5.74 -6.30
C VAL A 114 -0.57 -4.91 -5.15
N TRP A 115 -1.84 -4.51 -5.26
CA TRP A 115 -2.56 -3.92 -4.14
C TRP A 115 -3.39 -5.01 -3.46
N ILE A 116 -3.33 -5.05 -2.12
CA ILE A 116 -4.12 -5.95 -1.28
C ILE A 116 -5.01 -5.08 -0.41
N ASP A 117 -6.32 -5.35 -0.48
CA ASP A 117 -7.32 -4.77 0.42
C ASP A 117 -7.18 -5.44 1.79
N ALA A 118 -7.13 -4.64 2.86
CA ALA A 118 -6.79 -5.10 4.21
C ALA A 118 -7.99 -5.02 5.15
#